data_AF-A0A6J1P1E7-F1
#
_entry.id   AF-A0A6J1P1E7-F1
#
_cell.length_a   1.000
_cell.length_b   1.000
_cell.length_c   1.000
_cell.angle_alpha   90.00
_cell.angle_beta   90.00
_cell.angle_gamma   90.00
#
_symmetry.space_group_name_H-M   'P 1'
#
loop_
_entity.id
_entity.type
_entity.pdbx_description
1 polymer ?
#
loop_
_entity_poly.entity_id
_entity_poly.type
_entity_poly.pdbx_seq_one_letter_code
_entity_poly.pdbx_strand_id
1 'polypeptide(L)'
;MAELMNQYAHRGKAHVAEINYIREIYESSHWYEKGYLMSEIIEHYRKMVGIAQKTTQSKMDAVMQVMKYMERVQQQFQELHHLVNMMHEIETKYGYRPQEHRPDYIPEVYAEADDMIKRIDEINKIRHLEKIEKLREAQKIRDALMGKTSTSANFSGHTTTRRTPRDRYRGNGTGSRWWPIDYGWEIDYKWFD
;
A
#
# COMPACT_ATOMS: atom_id res chain seq x y z
N MET A 1 44.20 2.55 22.09
CA MET A 1 43.00 1.68 22.07
C MET A 1 41.85 2.23 22.93
N ALA A 2 42.07 2.57 24.21
CA ALA A 2 41.02 3.11 25.07
C ALA A 2 40.45 4.47 24.61
N GLU A 3 41.30 5.40 24.13
CA GLU A 3 40.84 6.68 23.60
C GLU A 3 39.98 6.54 22.34
N LEU A 4 40.33 5.58 21.48
CA LEU A 4 39.60 5.28 20.26
C LEU A 4 38.20 4.75 20.60
N MET A 5 38.10 3.82 21.56
CA MET A 5 36.82 3.31 22.09
C MET A 5 35.96 4.43 22.69
N ASN A 6 36.56 5.36 23.44
CA ASN A 6 35.85 6.51 24.00
C ASN A 6 35.32 7.46 22.92
N GLN A 7 36.11 7.73 21.87
CA GLN A 7 35.66 8.54 20.74
C GLN A 7 34.48 7.89 20.00
N TYR A 8 34.53 6.57 19.78
CA TYR A 8 33.40 5.84 19.17
C TYR A 8 32.16 5.87 20.06
N ALA A 9 32.30 5.69 21.38
CA ALA A 9 31.19 5.76 22.31
C ALA A 9 30.55 7.17 22.34
N HIS A 10 31.36 8.23 22.31
CA HIS A 10 30.86 9.61 22.23
C HIS A 10 30.16 9.91 20.90
N ARG A 11 30.71 9.46 19.77
CA ARG A 11 30.05 9.58 18.45
C ARG A 11 28.73 8.81 18.40
N GLY A 12 28.69 7.60 18.95
CA GLY A 12 27.47 6.80 19.03
C GLY A 12 26.38 7.50 19.82
N LYS A 13 26.70 8.06 20.99
CA LYS A 13 25.75 8.85 21.79
C LYS A 13 25.25 10.09 21.05
N ALA A 14 26.15 10.83 20.39
CA ALA A 14 25.78 12.00 19.61
C ALA A 14 24.84 11.65 18.44
N HIS A 15 25.14 10.56 17.73
CA HIS A 15 24.30 10.11 16.61
C HIS A 15 22.93 9.63 17.06
N VAL A 16 22.85 8.91 18.19
CA VAL A 16 21.56 8.51 18.77
C VAL A 16 20.74 9.75 19.18
N ALA A 17 21.38 10.76 19.78
CA ALA A 17 20.70 12.01 20.12
C ALA A 17 20.17 12.74 18.89
N GLU A 18 20.92 12.78 17.80
CA GLU A 18 20.51 13.37 16.53
C GLU A 18 19.31 12.62 15.91
N ILE A 19 19.34 11.29 15.89
CA ILE A 19 18.22 10.47 15.41
C ILE A 19 16.97 10.71 16.25
N ASN A 20 17.11 10.77 17.57
CA ASN A 20 15.98 11.02 18.47
C ASN A 20 15.39 12.41 18.26
N TYR A 21 16.21 13.43 18.02
CA TYR A 21 15.76 14.77 17.70
C TYR A 21 14.98 14.82 16.38
N ILE A 22 15.50 14.16 15.34
CA ILE A 22 14.80 14.03 14.06
C ILE A 22 13.45 13.31 14.26
N ARG A 23 13.45 12.23 15.03
CA ARG A 23 12.25 11.47 15.37
C ARG A 23 11.20 12.34 16.08
N GLU A 24 11.59 13.14 17.06
CA GLU A 24 10.71 14.07 17.77
C GLU A 24 10.10 15.13 16.84
N ILE A 25 10.89 15.67 15.91
CA ILE A 25 10.38 16.60 14.88
C ILE A 25 9.34 15.93 13.99
N TYR A 26 9.58 14.68 13.58
CA TYR A 26 8.62 13.96 12.75
C TYR A 26 7.37 13.54 13.53
N GLU A 27 7.51 13.08 14.78
CA GLU A 27 6.40 12.68 15.64
C GLU A 27 5.49 13.86 16.00
N SER A 28 6.07 15.05 16.14
CA SER A 28 5.30 16.30 16.35
C SER A 28 4.68 16.89 15.08
N SER A 29 4.87 16.25 13.93
CA SER A 29 4.30 16.72 12.66
C SER A 29 2.88 16.19 12.44
N HIS A 30 1.96 17.10 12.11
CA HIS A 30 0.58 16.75 11.77
C HIS A 30 0.44 15.73 10.63
N TRP A 31 1.37 15.73 9.66
CA TRP A 31 1.37 14.77 8.56
C TRP A 31 1.68 13.34 9.04
N TYR A 32 2.56 13.21 10.04
CA TYR A 32 2.92 11.93 10.60
C TYR A 32 1.75 11.32 11.37
N GLU A 33 1.13 12.09 12.28
CA GLU A 33 -0.05 11.62 13.03
C GLU A 33 -1.20 11.24 12.08
N LYS A 34 -1.46 12.07 11.04
CA LYS A 34 -2.47 11.74 10.00
C LYS A 34 -2.11 10.48 9.21
N GLY A 35 -0.85 10.33 8.82
CA GLY A 35 -0.37 9.14 8.09
C GLY A 35 -0.51 7.87 8.92
N TYR A 36 -0.20 7.95 10.22
CA TYR A 36 -0.38 6.86 11.16
C TYR A 36 -1.86 6.47 11.29
N LEU A 37 -2.76 7.42 11.59
CA LEU A 37 -4.20 7.12 11.69
C LEU A 37 -4.77 6.55 10.39
N MET A 38 -4.32 7.05 9.24
CA MET A 38 -4.74 6.49 7.95
C MET A 38 -4.31 5.03 7.78
N SER A 39 -3.11 4.67 8.26
CA SER A 39 -2.63 3.29 8.22
C SER A 39 -3.46 2.37 9.12
N GLU A 40 -3.83 2.83 10.31
CA GLU A 40 -4.71 2.11 11.25
C GLU A 40 -6.12 1.94 10.66
N ILE A 41 -6.70 3.01 10.09
CA ILE A 41 -8.01 2.96 9.41
C ILE A 41 -8.00 1.90 8.30
N ILE A 42 -6.95 1.86 7.48
CA ILE A 42 -6.82 0.85 6.42
C ILE A 42 -6.76 -0.56 7.02
N GLU A 43 -6.05 -0.75 8.13
CA GLU A 43 -5.93 -2.04 8.78
C GLU A 43 -7.25 -2.53 9.38
N HIS A 44 -7.95 -1.68 10.14
CA HIS A 44 -9.27 -2.00 10.70
C HIS A 44 -10.30 -2.27 9.61
N TYR A 45 -10.29 -1.49 8.52
CA TYR A 45 -11.14 -1.75 7.37
C TYR A 45 -10.85 -3.11 6.73
N ARG A 46 -9.57 -3.46 6.54
CA ARG A 46 -9.18 -4.78 6.03
C ARG A 46 -9.64 -5.92 6.94
N LYS A 47 -9.49 -5.78 8.27
CA LYS A 47 -9.97 -6.75 9.27
C LYS A 47 -11.49 -6.93 9.16
N MET A 48 -12.24 -5.84 9.10
CA MET A 48 -13.69 -5.83 8.96
C MET A 48 -14.16 -6.54 7.68
N VAL A 49 -13.57 -6.20 6.52
CA VAL A 49 -13.86 -6.86 5.24
C VAL A 49 -13.51 -8.36 5.30
N GLY A 50 -12.40 -8.72 5.94
CA GLY A 50 -12.02 -10.11 6.14
C GLY A 50 -13.03 -10.92 6.97
N ILE A 51 -13.67 -10.29 7.96
CA ILE A 51 -14.75 -10.91 8.75
C ILE A 51 -16.03 -11.05 7.91
N ALA A 52 -16.41 -10.00 7.18
CA ALA A 52 -17.59 -10.00 6.31
C ALA A 52 -17.49 -11.00 5.13
N GLN A 53 -16.28 -11.28 4.64
CA GLN A 53 -16.08 -12.32 3.64
C GLN A 53 -16.21 -13.73 4.23
N LYS A 54 -15.83 -13.93 5.49
CA LYS A 54 -15.99 -15.23 6.17
C LYS A 54 -17.45 -15.54 6.47
N THR A 55 -18.27 -14.55 6.79
CA THR A 55 -19.72 -14.74 7.00
C THR A 55 -20.42 -15.22 5.73
N THR A 56 -20.06 -14.66 4.57
CA THR A 56 -20.67 -15.01 3.28
C THR A 56 -20.27 -16.39 2.76
N GLN A 57 -19.10 -16.91 3.16
CA GLN A 57 -18.58 -18.21 2.71
C GLN A 57 -18.95 -19.39 3.62
N SER A 58 -19.25 -19.13 4.90
CA SER A 58 -19.65 -20.20 5.83
C SER A 58 -21.04 -20.72 5.45
N LYS A 59 -21.20 -22.04 5.30
CA LYS A 59 -22.52 -22.67 5.23
C LYS A 59 -23.26 -22.28 6.51
N MET A 60 -24.29 -21.44 6.38
CA MET A 60 -24.94 -20.72 7.46
C MET A 60 -25.88 -21.60 8.29
N ASP A 61 -25.40 -22.72 8.81
CA ASP A 61 -26.24 -23.63 9.59
C ASP A 61 -26.40 -23.19 11.06
N ALA A 62 -25.66 -22.16 11.50
CA ALA A 62 -25.79 -21.59 12.84
C ALA A 62 -25.93 -20.07 12.79
N VAL A 63 -27.17 -19.58 12.89
CA VAL A 63 -27.53 -18.15 13.05
C VAL A 63 -26.64 -17.46 14.11
N MET A 64 -26.31 -18.17 15.20
CA MET A 64 -25.43 -17.70 16.26
C MET A 64 -24.02 -17.35 15.78
N GLN A 65 -23.46 -18.08 14.82
CA GLN A 65 -22.14 -17.76 14.26
C GLN A 65 -22.20 -16.47 13.44
N VAL A 66 -23.26 -16.29 12.65
CA VAL A 66 -23.47 -15.06 11.87
C VAL A 66 -23.60 -13.86 12.80
N MET A 67 -24.39 -13.97 13.88
CA MET A 67 -24.53 -12.91 14.89
C MET A 67 -23.18 -12.55 15.52
N LYS A 68 -22.37 -13.54 15.91
CA LYS A 68 -21.03 -13.31 16.47
C LYS A 68 -20.09 -12.59 15.51
N TYR A 69 -20.17 -12.89 14.21
CA TYR A 69 -19.37 -12.18 13.22
C TYR A 69 -19.87 -10.75 12.98
N MET A 70 -21.18 -10.54 12.98
CA MET A 70 -21.77 -9.20 12.87
C MET A 70 -21.38 -8.32 14.06
N GLU A 71 -21.39 -8.86 15.27
CA GLU A 71 -20.90 -8.16 16.47
C GLU A 71 -19.45 -7.71 16.33
N ARG A 72 -18.57 -8.60 15.81
CA ARG A 72 -17.17 -8.25 15.55
C ARG A 72 -17.02 -7.17 14.47
N VAL A 73 -17.84 -7.22 13.42
CA VAL A 73 -17.88 -6.18 12.39
C VAL A 73 -18.29 -4.84 13.00
N GLN A 74 -19.30 -4.84 13.88
CA GLN A 74 -19.76 -3.65 14.58
C GLN A 74 -18.68 -3.05 15.50
N GLN A 75 -17.94 -3.89 16.24
CA GLN A 75 -16.80 -3.45 17.06
C GLN A 75 -15.73 -2.78 16.19
N GLN A 76 -15.34 -3.40 15.07
CA GLN A 76 -14.38 -2.80 14.14
C GLN A 76 -14.88 -1.50 13.51
N PHE A 77 -16.18 -1.39 13.26
CA PHE A 77 -16.80 -0.15 12.76
C PHE A 77 -16.74 0.99 13.79
N GLN A 78 -16.98 0.69 15.07
CA GLN A 78 -16.87 1.68 16.15
C GLN A 78 -15.43 2.19 16.30
N GLU A 79 -14.45 1.30 16.23
CA GLU A 79 -13.02 1.66 16.21
C GLU A 79 -12.70 2.56 15.01
N LEU A 80 -13.13 2.19 13.80
CA LEU A 80 -12.96 3.01 12.60
C LEU A 80 -13.56 4.41 12.74
N HIS A 81 -14.80 4.50 13.24
CA HIS A 81 -15.46 5.78 13.47
C HIS A 81 -14.69 6.64 14.46
N HIS A 82 -14.15 6.05 15.53
CA HIS A 82 -13.31 6.75 16.48
C HIS A 82 -12.00 7.25 15.85
N LEU A 83 -11.30 6.43 15.06
CA LEU A 83 -10.08 6.83 14.34
C LEU A 83 -10.33 8.00 13.38
N VAL A 84 -11.45 8.00 12.67
CA VAL A 84 -11.85 9.12 11.78
C VAL A 84 -12.12 10.38 12.57
N ASN A 85 -12.78 10.28 13.73
CA ASN A 85 -12.99 11.43 14.61
C ASN A 85 -11.65 12.00 15.10
N MET A 86 -10.71 11.15 15.50
CA MET A 86 -9.37 11.59 15.89
C MET A 86 -8.63 12.30 14.75
N MET A 87 -8.83 11.89 13.48
CA MET A 87 -8.26 12.64 12.35
C MET A 87 -8.74 14.09 12.29
N HIS A 88 -10.03 14.34 12.58
CA HIS A 88 -10.57 15.71 12.66
C HIS A 88 -10.09 16.46 13.90
N GLU A 89 -9.86 15.77 15.02
CA GLU A 89 -9.26 16.35 16.21
C GLU A 89 -7.81 16.80 15.96
N ILE A 90 -7.02 16.04 15.18
CA ILE A 90 -5.66 16.45 14.77
C ILE A 90 -5.70 17.76 13.99
N GLU A 91 -6.66 17.93 13.07
CA GLU A 91 -6.81 19.18 12.32
C GLU A 91 -7.05 20.37 13.25
N THR A 92 -7.86 20.15 14.29
CA THR A 92 -8.13 21.13 15.33
C THR A 92 -6.90 21.41 16.20
N LYS A 93 -6.20 20.37 16.67
CA LYS A 93 -5.00 20.43 17.52
C LYS A 93 -3.89 21.28 16.90
N TYR A 94 -3.63 21.10 15.60
CA TYR A 94 -2.58 21.82 14.90
C TYR A 94 -3.05 23.16 14.29
N GLY A 95 -4.28 23.60 14.58
CA GLY A 95 -4.84 24.82 14.02
C GLY A 95 -4.98 24.79 12.50
N TYR A 96 -4.94 23.58 11.90
CA TYR A 96 -5.15 23.38 10.49
C TYR A 96 -6.65 23.51 10.23
N ARG A 97 -7.11 24.74 10.02
CA ARG A 97 -8.37 24.93 9.31
C ARG A 97 -8.10 24.43 7.90
N PRO A 98 -8.77 23.36 7.40
CA PRO A 98 -8.79 23.14 5.97
C PRO A 98 -9.19 24.50 5.40
N GLN A 99 -8.33 25.09 4.56
CA GLN A 99 -8.65 26.35 3.92
C GLN A 99 -10.06 26.15 3.37
N GLU A 100 -11.05 26.81 3.99
CA GLU A 100 -12.43 26.82 3.52
C GLU A 100 -12.29 27.00 2.04
N HIS A 101 -12.75 26.02 1.28
CA HIS A 101 -12.55 25.91 -0.16
C HIS A 101 -12.83 27.28 -0.76
N ARG A 102 -11.78 28.10 -0.91
CA ARG A 102 -11.89 29.43 -1.49
C ARG A 102 -11.89 29.09 -2.96
N PRO A 103 -13.01 29.25 -3.68
CA PRO A 103 -13.03 29.00 -5.11
C PRO A 103 -12.05 29.92 -5.88
N ASP A 104 -11.37 30.83 -5.17
CA ASP A 104 -10.53 31.90 -5.72
C ASP A 104 -9.00 31.67 -5.54
N TYR A 105 -8.53 30.46 -5.18
CA TYR A 105 -7.11 30.18 -4.88
C TYR A 105 -6.73 28.76 -5.39
N ILE A 106 -5.84 28.45 -6.34
CA ILE A 106 -4.93 29.12 -7.28
C ILE A 106 -4.98 28.25 -8.58
N PRO A 107 -5.36 28.79 -9.75
CA PRO A 107 -5.40 28.01 -11.01
C PRO A 107 -4.05 27.50 -11.51
N GLU A 108 -2.95 28.16 -11.15
CA GLU A 108 -1.61 27.89 -11.72
C GLU A 108 -1.00 26.55 -11.27
N VAL A 109 -1.20 26.14 -10.01
CA VAL A 109 -0.60 24.89 -9.48
C VAL A 109 -1.29 23.64 -10.06
N TYR A 110 -2.60 23.71 -10.32
CA TYR A 110 -3.34 22.61 -10.96
C TYR A 110 -3.08 22.56 -12.47
N ALA A 111 -2.89 23.71 -13.13
CA ALA A 111 -2.50 23.75 -14.54
C ALA A 111 -1.13 23.08 -14.77
N GLU A 112 -0.15 23.34 -13.89
CA GLU A 112 1.17 22.69 -13.95
C GLU A 112 1.09 21.18 -13.66
N ALA A 113 0.26 20.77 -12.70
CA ALA A 113 0.04 19.36 -12.39
C ALA A 113 -0.63 18.61 -13.54
N ASP A 114 -1.66 19.19 -14.17
CA ASP A 114 -2.35 18.62 -15.32
C ASP A 114 -1.45 18.53 -16.55
N ASP A 115 -0.60 19.53 -16.78
CA ASP A 115 0.37 19.50 -17.86
C ASP A 115 1.48 18.46 -17.62
N MET A 116 1.88 18.25 -16.37
CA MET A 116 2.78 17.16 -16.01
C MET A 116 2.15 15.78 -16.24
N ILE A 117 0.87 15.60 -15.89
CA ILE A 117 0.11 14.36 -16.11
C ILE A 117 0.01 14.06 -17.62
N LYS A 118 -0.34 15.05 -18.45
CA LYS A 118 -0.39 14.90 -19.91
C LYS A 118 0.95 14.47 -20.51
N ARG A 119 2.07 15.05 -20.04
CA ARG A 119 3.41 14.65 -20.48
C ARG A 119 3.74 13.20 -20.13
N ILE A 120 3.36 12.75 -18.94
CA ILE A 120 3.57 11.35 -18.52
C ILE A 120 2.78 10.39 -19.44
N ASP A 121 1.54 10.72 -19.77
CA ASP A 121 0.71 9.93 -20.67
C ASP A 121 1.26 9.86 -22.10
N GLU A 122 1.81 10.96 -22.62
CA GLU A 122 2.48 10.99 -23.93
C GLU A 122 3.72 10.11 -23.95
N ILE A 123 4.57 10.18 -22.91
CA ILE A 123 5.76 9.33 -22.77
C ILE A 123 5.35 7.84 -22.74
N ASN A 124 4.28 7.51 -22.03
CA ASN A 124 3.78 6.14 -21.95
C ASN A 124 3.24 5.65 -23.30
N LYS A 125 2.54 6.50 -24.06
CA LYS A 125 2.08 6.19 -25.43
C LYS A 125 3.25 5.93 -26.37
N ILE A 126 4.29 6.77 -26.33
CA ILE A 126 5.49 6.59 -27.18
C ILE A 126 6.18 5.27 -26.87
N ARG A 127 6.44 4.96 -25.58
CA ARG A 127 7.02 3.67 -25.18
C ARG A 127 6.19 2.47 -25.63
N HIS A 128 4.87 2.60 -25.60
CA HIS A 128 3.97 1.54 -26.05
C HIS A 128 4.08 1.31 -27.57
N LEU A 129 4.18 2.38 -28.36
CA LEU A 129 4.36 2.30 -29.81
C LEU A 129 5.72 1.71 -30.18
N GLU A 130 6.81 2.13 -29.53
CA GLU A 130 8.14 1.54 -29.72
C GLU A 130 8.16 0.03 -29.41
N LYS A 131 7.42 -0.39 -28.38
CA LYS A 131 7.31 -1.81 -28.02
C LYS A 131 6.59 -2.60 -29.12
N ILE A 132 5.53 -2.04 -29.71
CA ILE A 132 4.83 -2.66 -30.84
C ILE A 132 5.75 -2.77 -32.07
N GLU A 133 6.52 -1.72 -32.35
CA GLU A 133 7.43 -1.70 -33.50
C GLU A 133 8.54 -2.74 -33.35
N LYS A 134 9.19 -2.81 -32.18
CA LYS A 134 10.17 -3.86 -31.87
C LYS A 134 9.60 -5.26 -31.99
N LEU A 135 8.34 -5.47 -31.59
CA LEU A 135 7.66 -6.76 -31.77
C LEU A 135 7.43 -7.08 -33.25
N ARG A 136 7.05 -6.11 -34.07
CA ARG A 136 6.89 -6.28 -35.53
C ARG A 136 8.22 -6.57 -36.21
N GLU A 137 9.29 -5.91 -35.82
CA GLU A 137 10.65 -6.18 -36.33
C GLU A 137 11.14 -7.57 -35.94
N ALA A 138 10.98 -7.94 -34.66
CA ALA A 138 11.32 -9.29 -34.18
C ALA A 138 10.52 -10.37 -34.92
N GLN A 139 9.25 -10.10 -35.24
CA GLN A 139 8.41 -11.01 -36.02
C GLN A 139 8.88 -11.12 -37.48
N LYS A 140 9.23 -10.00 -38.13
CA LYS A 140 9.84 -10.03 -39.48
C LYS A 140 11.17 -10.78 -39.52
N ILE A 141 12.04 -10.60 -38.52
CA ILE A 141 13.30 -11.35 -38.39
C ILE A 141 13.02 -12.84 -38.20
N ARG A 142 12.05 -13.19 -37.34
CA ARG A 142 11.62 -14.57 -37.12
C ARG A 142 11.07 -15.20 -38.40
N ASP A 143 10.24 -14.50 -39.15
CA ASP A 143 9.65 -14.99 -40.40
C ASP A 143 10.72 -15.13 -41.49
N ALA A 144 11.72 -14.23 -41.54
CA ALA A 144 12.87 -14.36 -42.43
C ALA A 144 13.82 -15.51 -42.06
N LEU A 145 13.94 -15.83 -40.77
CA LEU A 145 14.72 -16.98 -40.28
C LEU A 145 13.99 -18.32 -40.54
N MET A 146 12.69 -18.37 -40.27
CA MET A 146 11.84 -19.56 -40.43
C MET A 146 11.48 -19.83 -41.90
N GLY A 147 11.52 -18.82 -42.76
CA GLY A 147 11.29 -18.95 -44.21
C GLY A 147 12.34 -19.78 -44.96
N LYS A 148 13.41 -20.24 -44.29
CA LYS A 148 14.42 -21.15 -44.87
C LYS A 148 14.37 -22.57 -44.33
N THR A 149 13.50 -22.88 -43.37
CA THR A 149 13.41 -24.22 -42.77
C THR A 149 11.96 -24.63 -42.52
N SER A 150 11.22 -24.95 -43.59
CA SER A 150 10.19 -26.00 -43.54
C SER A 150 9.43 -26.10 -44.87
N THR A 151 10.04 -26.77 -45.85
CA THR A 151 9.27 -27.76 -46.63
C THR A 151 9.24 -29.06 -45.81
N SER A 152 8.04 -29.63 -45.69
CA SER A 152 7.73 -30.91 -45.05
C SER A 152 7.80 -30.95 -43.52
N ALA A 153 6.67 -31.24 -42.87
CA ALA A 153 6.36 -32.60 -42.44
C ALA A 153 5.08 -32.59 -41.60
N ASN A 154 4.19 -33.52 -41.94
CA ASN A 154 3.03 -33.88 -41.17
C ASN A 154 3.45 -34.28 -39.74
N PHE A 155 2.83 -33.71 -38.71
CA PHE A 155 2.73 -34.39 -37.43
C PHE A 155 1.38 -34.12 -36.78
N SER A 156 0.59 -35.19 -36.71
CA SER A 156 -0.67 -35.27 -36.00
C SER A 156 -0.44 -35.36 -34.50
N GLY A 157 -1.42 -34.88 -33.74
CA GLY A 157 -1.69 -35.37 -32.39
C GLY A 157 -0.91 -34.70 -31.26
N HIS A 158 -1.54 -33.73 -30.59
CA HIS A 158 -1.95 -33.91 -29.20
C HIS A 158 -2.77 -32.72 -28.72
N THR A 159 -4.01 -33.03 -28.35
CA THR A 159 -4.91 -32.21 -27.56
C THR A 159 -4.22 -31.83 -26.25
N THR A 160 -3.82 -30.57 -26.11
CA THR A 160 -3.45 -30.00 -24.81
C THR A 160 -4.33 -28.78 -24.54
N THR A 161 -5.18 -29.00 -23.55
CA THR A 161 -6.05 -28.09 -22.84
C THR A 161 -5.51 -26.66 -22.74
N ARG A 162 -6.37 -25.70 -23.12
CA ARG A 162 -6.26 -24.27 -22.79
C ARG A 162 -6.01 -24.11 -21.28
N ARG A 163 -4.77 -23.85 -20.89
CA ARG A 163 -4.43 -23.26 -19.59
C ARG A 163 -4.45 -21.74 -19.73
N THR A 164 -5.46 -21.13 -19.15
CA THR A 164 -5.54 -19.69 -18.93
C THR A 164 -4.44 -19.26 -17.94
N PRO A 165 -3.76 -18.12 -18.15
CA PRO A 165 -2.82 -17.56 -17.19
C PRO A 165 -3.60 -16.81 -16.11
N ARG A 166 -4.23 -17.52 -15.16
CA ARG A 166 -4.87 -16.87 -13.99
C ARG A 166 -4.52 -17.48 -12.62
N ASP A 167 -3.71 -18.52 -12.56
CA ASP A 167 -3.39 -19.22 -11.30
C ASP A 167 -1.90 -19.18 -10.90
N ARG A 168 -1.30 -17.98 -10.80
CA ARG A 168 0.05 -17.80 -10.21
C ARG A 168 0.08 -16.99 -8.91
N TYR A 169 -1.04 -16.81 -8.24
CA TYR A 169 -1.07 -16.17 -6.91
C TYR A 169 -1.97 -16.93 -5.95
N ARG A 170 -1.69 -18.22 -5.75
CA ARG A 170 -2.16 -18.96 -4.58
C ARG A 170 -1.24 -20.13 -4.31
N GLY A 171 -0.45 -20.02 -3.24
CA GLY A 171 0.29 -21.15 -2.69
C GLY A 171 1.45 -20.73 -1.78
N ASN A 172 1.16 -20.72 -0.48
CA ASN A 172 2.08 -20.95 0.65
C ASN A 172 3.08 -19.82 0.94
N GLY A 173 2.98 -19.07 2.04
CA GLY A 173 2.69 -19.54 3.40
C GLY A 173 4.02 -19.63 4.17
N THR A 174 4.12 -18.83 5.23
CA THR A 174 5.19 -18.69 6.23
C THR A 174 6.49 -18.00 5.79
N GLY A 175 6.59 -16.72 6.16
CA GLY A 175 7.80 -15.91 6.05
C GLY A 175 7.53 -14.49 6.54
N SER A 176 7.18 -14.39 7.82
CA SER A 176 7.17 -13.17 8.65
C SER A 176 8.05 -12.04 8.09
N ARG A 177 7.42 -10.98 7.56
CA ARG A 177 8.00 -9.64 7.64
C ARG A 177 7.44 -8.99 8.89
N TRP A 178 7.94 -9.49 10.03
CA TRP A 178 8.08 -8.75 11.27
C TRP A 178 8.63 -7.36 10.94
N TRP A 179 7.81 -6.33 11.11
CA TRP A 179 8.32 -5.03 11.48
C TRP A 179 8.26 -4.96 13.00
N PRO A 180 9.31 -4.48 13.68
CA PRO A 180 9.26 -4.29 15.12
C PRO A 180 8.36 -3.08 15.36
N ILE A 181 7.18 -3.32 15.94
CA ILE A 181 6.36 -2.24 16.48
C ILE A 181 6.16 -2.54 17.96
N ASP A 182 7.28 -2.63 18.68
CA ASP A 182 7.33 -2.14 20.06
C ASP A 182 7.66 -0.65 19.96
N TYR A 183 6.70 0.16 19.50
CA TYR A 183 6.77 1.59 19.73
C TYR A 183 6.08 1.83 21.07
N GLY A 184 6.91 1.82 22.13
CA GLY A 184 6.52 1.88 23.53
C GLY A 184 5.78 3.16 23.92
N TRP A 185 4.49 3.19 23.60
CA TRP A 185 3.50 4.01 24.29
C TRP A 185 2.23 3.17 24.43
N GLU A 186 2.06 2.57 25.61
CA GLU A 186 0.76 2.07 26.06
C GLU A 186 -0.10 3.30 26.36
N ILE A 187 -1.31 3.36 25.81
CA ILE A 187 -2.27 4.39 26.20
C ILE A 187 -2.79 3.98 27.59
N ASP A 188 -2.26 4.61 28.64
CA ASP A 188 -2.79 4.53 30.00
C ASP A 188 -4.23 5.08 30.02
N TYR A 189 -5.21 4.26 29.65
CA TYR A 189 -6.61 4.55 29.92
C TYR A 189 -6.88 4.33 31.40
N LYS A 190 -6.85 5.42 32.18
CA LYS A 190 -7.68 5.50 33.38
C LYS A 190 -9.14 5.60 32.93
N TRP A 191 -9.83 4.46 32.95
CA TRP A 191 -11.27 4.46 33.08
C TRP A 191 -11.57 5.08 34.46
N PHE A 192 -11.95 6.35 34.51
CA PHE A 192 -12.30 7.00 35.77
C PHE A 192 -13.56 6.38 36.38
N ASP A 193 -13.57 6.42 37.72
CA ASP A 193 -14.57 5.93 38.68
C ASP A 193 -16.00 6.44 38.47
#